data_AF-A0A1S3J105-F1
#
_entry.id   AF-A0A1S3J105-F1
#
_cell.length_a   1.000
_cell.length_b   1.000
_cell.length_c   1.000
_cell.angle_alpha   90.00
_cell.angle_beta   90.00
_cell.angle_gamma   90.00
#
_symmetry.space_group_name_H-M   'P 1'
#
loop_
_entity.id
_entity.type
_entity.pdbx_description
1 polymer ?
#
loop_
_entity_poly.entity_id
_entity_poly.type
_entity_poly.pdbx_seq_one_letter_code
_entity_poly.pdbx_strand_id
1 'polypeptide(L)'
;MAIRFLVLITATVLAFSKLATAGPSYNFYDEIAQAACTAMNTRAGWVYAVRRTCNSWTVPCQYICSSPSLAAQDPQVSSRGLECFNSLHVYQNRPILPSDIQSGTNKLGLKIYRYQTCYYGSCGPNYCCCRSK
;
A
#
# COMPACT_ATOMS: atom_id res chain seq x y z
N MET A 1 44.73 -17.63 -23.26
CA MET A 1 43.87 -16.42 -23.22
C MET A 1 42.37 -16.72 -23.33
N ALA A 2 41.94 -17.82 -23.97
CA ALA A 2 40.52 -18.17 -24.14
C ALA A 2 39.75 -18.43 -22.83
N ILE A 3 40.38 -19.05 -21.81
CA ILE A 3 39.73 -19.40 -20.54
C ILE A 3 39.29 -18.16 -19.75
N ARG A 4 40.07 -17.07 -19.77
CA ARG A 4 39.72 -15.81 -19.08
C ARG A 4 38.52 -15.10 -19.73
N PHE A 5 38.39 -15.20 -21.05
CA PHE A 5 37.26 -14.66 -21.80
C PHE A 5 35.95 -15.42 -21.52
N LEU A 6 36.02 -16.76 -21.43
CA LEU A 6 34.85 -17.58 -21.11
C LEU A 6 34.30 -17.30 -19.71
N VAL A 7 35.19 -17.13 -18.71
CA VAL A 7 34.80 -16.83 -17.32
C VAL A 7 34.11 -15.46 -17.22
N LEU A 8 34.59 -14.45 -17.95
CA LEU A 8 33.98 -13.11 -18.01
C LEU A 8 32.58 -13.13 -18.66
N ILE A 9 32.40 -13.93 -19.72
CA ILE A 9 31.09 -14.09 -20.38
C ILE A 9 30.11 -14.81 -19.45
N THR A 10 30.53 -15.88 -18.76
CA THR A 10 29.66 -16.59 -17.81
C THR A 10 29.29 -15.74 -16.60
N ALA A 11 30.23 -14.95 -16.05
CA ALA A 11 29.98 -14.10 -14.89
C ALA A 11 29.02 -12.94 -15.20
N THR A 12 29.13 -12.36 -16.40
CA THR A 12 28.22 -11.30 -16.85
C THR A 12 26.81 -11.84 -17.10
N VAL A 13 26.65 -12.95 -17.82
CA VAL A 13 25.34 -13.59 -18.06
C VAL A 13 24.64 -13.97 -16.74
N LEU A 14 25.39 -14.52 -15.77
CA LEU A 14 24.86 -14.83 -14.43
C LEU A 14 24.44 -13.57 -13.66
N ALA A 15 25.18 -12.47 -13.76
CA ALA A 15 24.81 -11.21 -13.13
C ALA A 15 23.54 -10.59 -13.75
N PHE A 16 23.41 -10.59 -15.09
CA PHE A 16 22.22 -10.08 -15.78
C PHE A 16 20.97 -10.91 -15.50
N SER A 17 21.09 -12.24 -15.38
CA SER A 17 19.95 -13.11 -15.05
C SER A 17 19.37 -12.86 -13.65
N LYS A 18 20.17 -12.39 -12.68
CA LYS A 18 19.69 -12.03 -11.33
C LYS A 18 18.96 -10.68 -11.27
N LEU A 19 19.20 -9.79 -12.21
CA LEU A 19 18.53 -8.47 -12.28
C LEU A 19 17.16 -8.54 -12.95
N ALA A 20 16.91 -9.55 -13.80
CA ALA A 20 15.69 -9.68 -14.59
C ALA A 20 14.46 -10.23 -13.83
N THR A 21 14.59 -10.64 -12.57
CA THR A 21 13.49 -11.24 -11.79
C THR A 21 12.96 -10.38 -10.64
N ALA A 22 13.48 -9.17 -10.45
CA ALA A 22 12.89 -8.20 -9.52
C ALA A 22 11.78 -7.41 -10.22
N GLY A 23 10.67 -8.08 -10.54
CA GLY A 23 9.41 -7.38 -10.82
C GLY A 23 9.05 -6.44 -9.65
N PRO A 24 8.19 -5.42 -9.86
CA PRO A 24 7.78 -4.55 -8.77
C PRO A 24 7.28 -5.40 -7.60
N SER A 25 7.91 -5.23 -6.44
CA SER A 25 7.54 -5.95 -5.22
C SER A 25 6.06 -5.69 -4.95
N TYR A 26 5.24 -6.72 -5.12
CA TYR A 26 3.80 -6.68 -4.93
C TYR A 26 3.52 -6.37 -3.45
N ASN A 27 3.02 -5.17 -3.15
CA ASN A 27 2.76 -4.76 -1.78
C ASN A 27 1.33 -5.09 -1.39
N PHE A 28 1.13 -6.34 -0.95
CA PHE A 28 -0.17 -6.85 -0.51
C PHE A 28 -0.89 -5.92 0.49
N TYR A 29 -0.15 -5.20 1.35
CA TYR A 29 -0.74 -4.29 2.32
C TYR A 29 -1.37 -3.03 1.69
N ASP A 30 -0.77 -2.50 0.62
CA ASP A 30 -1.35 -1.38 -0.12
C ASP A 30 -2.62 -1.82 -0.83
N GLU A 31 -2.60 -3.02 -1.42
CA GLU A 31 -3.74 -3.53 -2.19
C GLU A 31 -4.95 -3.80 -1.33
N ILE A 32 -4.76 -4.43 -0.16
CA ILE A 32 -5.88 -4.66 0.75
C ILE A 32 -6.40 -3.33 1.35
N ALA A 33 -5.51 -2.36 1.60
CA ALA A 33 -5.93 -1.03 2.03
C ALA A 33 -6.76 -0.34 0.94
N GLN A 34 -6.29 -0.37 -0.30
CA GLN A 34 -6.95 0.22 -1.46
C GLN A 34 -8.32 -0.42 -1.67
N ALA A 35 -8.40 -1.75 -1.70
CA ALA A 35 -9.64 -2.48 -1.86
C ALA A 35 -10.64 -2.15 -0.73
N ALA A 36 -10.19 -2.16 0.53
CA ALA A 36 -11.02 -1.85 1.68
C ALA A 36 -11.52 -0.38 1.64
N CYS A 37 -10.66 0.58 1.33
CA CYS A 37 -11.06 1.98 1.20
C CYS A 37 -12.10 2.14 0.08
N THR A 38 -11.86 1.60 -1.11
CA THR A 38 -12.81 1.66 -2.23
C THR A 38 -14.16 1.05 -1.85
N ALA A 39 -14.17 -0.14 -1.23
CA ALA A 39 -15.39 -0.82 -0.81
C ALA A 39 -16.18 -0.06 0.28
N MET A 40 -15.49 0.68 1.16
CA MET A 40 -16.14 1.51 2.18
C MET A 40 -16.68 2.84 1.65
N ASN A 41 -16.27 3.27 0.46
CA ASN A 41 -16.72 4.55 -0.08
C ASN A 41 -18.16 4.44 -0.57
N THR A 42 -19.02 5.33 -0.10
CA THR A 42 -20.46 5.35 -0.43
C THR A 42 -20.80 6.33 -1.57
N ARG A 43 -19.80 7.02 -2.13
CA ARG A 43 -19.98 8.01 -3.21
C ARG A 43 -19.28 7.53 -4.48
N ALA A 44 -19.83 7.85 -5.65
CA ALA A 44 -19.07 7.71 -6.89
C ALA A 44 -17.87 8.67 -6.89
N GLY A 45 -16.73 8.22 -7.41
CA GLY A 45 -15.51 9.02 -7.50
C GLY A 45 -14.24 8.20 -7.31
N TRP A 46 -13.11 8.88 -7.36
CA TRP A 46 -11.79 8.28 -7.17
C TRP A 46 -11.51 8.06 -5.69
N VAL A 47 -10.93 6.91 -5.35
CA VAL A 47 -10.56 6.54 -3.97
C VAL A 47 -9.10 6.13 -3.95
N TYR A 48 -8.38 6.57 -2.92
CA TYR A 48 -6.98 6.25 -2.71
C TYR A 48 -6.77 5.81 -1.27
N ALA A 49 -6.03 4.73 -1.08
CA ALA A 49 -5.43 4.37 0.20
C ALA A 49 -4.03 5.00 0.29
N VAL A 50 -3.88 5.99 1.15
CA VAL A 50 -2.64 6.75 1.30
C VAL A 50 -1.92 6.33 2.57
N ARG A 51 -0.67 5.90 2.45
CA ARG A 51 0.15 5.53 3.60
C ARG A 51 0.31 6.69 4.58
N ARG A 52 0.26 6.37 5.87
CA ARG A 52 0.51 7.29 6.97
C ARG A 52 1.62 6.72 7.86
N THR A 53 2.70 7.49 8.02
CA THR A 53 3.81 7.16 8.92
C THR A 53 3.43 7.43 10.38
N CYS A 54 3.75 6.49 11.27
CA CYS A 54 3.77 6.70 12.72
C CYS A 54 5.13 7.34 13.10
N ASN A 55 5.13 8.61 13.46
CA ASN A 55 6.28 9.34 14.00
C ASN A 55 5.80 10.39 15.02
N SER A 56 6.72 11.11 15.69
CA SER A 56 6.42 12.09 16.74
C SER A 56 5.50 13.25 16.30
N TRP A 57 5.30 13.45 14.99
CA TRP A 57 4.45 14.48 14.40
C TRP A 57 3.30 13.83 13.63
N THR A 58 2.54 12.94 14.26
CA THR A 58 1.61 12.07 13.52
C THR A 58 0.40 12.82 12.96
N VAL A 59 0.56 13.42 11.78
CA VAL A 59 -0.46 14.18 11.06
C VAL A 59 -1.72 13.33 10.85
N PRO A 60 -2.91 13.77 11.31
CA PRO A 60 -4.16 13.05 11.06
C PRO A 60 -4.48 12.90 9.57
N CYS A 61 -5.22 11.84 9.21
CA CYS A 61 -5.62 11.57 7.83
C CYS A 61 -6.42 12.71 7.19
N GLN A 62 -7.16 13.50 7.99
CA GLN A 62 -7.85 14.68 7.50
C GLN A 62 -6.92 15.64 6.76
N TYR A 63 -5.73 15.90 7.31
CA TYR A 63 -4.77 16.83 6.72
C TYR A 63 -4.00 16.20 5.57
N ILE A 64 -3.67 14.90 5.67
CA ILE A 64 -3.02 14.16 4.59
C ILE A 64 -3.90 14.19 3.33
N CYS A 65 -5.17 13.77 3.45
CA CYS A 65 -6.08 13.74 2.30
C CYS A 65 -6.41 15.15 1.79
N SER A 66 -6.41 16.18 2.65
CA SER A 66 -6.67 17.56 2.21
C SER A 66 -5.44 18.25 1.60
N SER A 67 -4.29 17.59 1.54
CA SER A 67 -3.05 18.18 1.02
C SER A 67 -3.17 18.46 -0.49
N PRO A 68 -2.93 19.71 -0.94
CA PRO A 68 -2.89 20.02 -2.37
C PRO A 68 -1.80 19.23 -3.11
N SER A 69 -0.66 18.97 -2.47
CA SER A 69 0.43 18.20 -3.07
C SER A 69 0.09 16.72 -3.26
N LEU A 70 -0.86 16.18 -2.47
CA LEU A 70 -1.37 14.84 -2.69
C LEU A 70 -2.31 14.81 -3.88
N ALA A 71 -3.27 15.74 -3.94
CA ALA A 71 -4.21 15.82 -5.06
C ALA A 71 -3.52 16.14 -6.40
N ALA A 72 -2.44 16.93 -6.38
CA ALA A 72 -1.66 17.26 -7.58
C ALA A 72 -0.99 16.04 -8.26
N GLN A 73 -0.93 14.88 -7.58
CA GLN A 73 -0.38 13.64 -8.15
C GLN A 73 -1.30 13.01 -9.21
N ASP A 74 -2.57 13.39 -9.25
CA ASP A 74 -3.54 12.88 -10.23
C ASP A 74 -4.34 14.05 -10.86
N PRO A 75 -4.23 14.28 -12.19
CA PRO A 75 -4.96 15.33 -12.88
C PRO A 75 -6.48 15.30 -12.71
N GLN A 76 -7.06 14.13 -12.43
CA GLN A 76 -8.52 13.96 -12.28
C GLN A 76 -9.05 14.51 -10.96
N VAL A 77 -8.18 14.71 -9.97
CA VAL A 77 -8.55 15.23 -8.64
C VAL A 77 -7.79 16.50 -8.25
N SER A 78 -6.78 16.91 -9.02
CA SER A 78 -5.93 18.06 -8.72
C SER A 78 -6.70 19.37 -8.55
N SER A 79 -7.77 19.59 -9.31
CA SER A 79 -8.56 20.82 -9.31
C SER A 79 -9.57 20.92 -8.15
N ARG A 80 -10.15 19.79 -7.73
CA ARG A 80 -11.16 19.73 -6.66
C ARG A 80 -10.58 19.33 -5.31
N GLY A 81 -9.44 18.64 -5.34
CA GLY A 81 -8.79 18.07 -4.17
C GLY A 81 -9.41 16.73 -3.72
N LEU A 82 -8.80 16.19 -2.67
CA LEU A 82 -9.24 14.98 -1.99
C LEU A 82 -9.76 15.34 -0.59
N GLU A 83 -10.62 14.49 -0.05
CA GLU A 83 -11.06 14.51 1.34
C GLU A 83 -10.90 13.13 1.99
N CYS A 84 -10.74 13.12 3.31
CA CYS A 84 -10.73 11.87 4.07
C CYS A 84 -12.15 11.44 4.41
N PHE A 85 -12.44 10.14 4.31
CA PHE A 85 -13.72 9.58 4.79
C PHE A 85 -13.55 8.37 5.72
N ASN A 86 -12.34 7.81 5.83
CA ASN A 86 -12.02 6.78 6.80
C ASN A 86 -10.51 6.65 7.00
N SER A 87 -10.11 5.79 7.93
CA SER A 87 -8.72 5.39 8.08
C SER A 87 -8.60 3.96 8.61
N LEU A 88 -7.49 3.30 8.26
CA LEU A 88 -7.25 1.89 8.51
C LEU A 88 -5.92 1.67 9.23
N HIS A 89 -5.90 0.66 10.11
CA HIS A 89 -4.67 -0.01 10.50
C HIS A 89 -4.58 -1.35 9.77
N VAL A 90 -3.67 -1.48 8.81
CA VAL A 90 -3.33 -2.77 8.22
C VAL A 90 -2.20 -3.38 9.04
N TYR A 91 -2.48 -4.50 9.70
CA TYR A 91 -1.48 -5.19 10.51
C TYR A 91 -0.52 -5.97 9.63
N GLN A 92 0.76 -5.68 9.77
CA GLN A 92 1.85 -6.39 9.10
C GLN A 92 2.25 -7.64 9.88
N ASN A 93 3.07 -8.49 9.26
CA ASN A 93 3.63 -9.72 9.85
C ASN A 93 2.54 -10.67 10.37
N ARG A 94 1.40 -10.71 9.66
CA ARG A 94 0.31 -11.66 9.90
C ARG A 94 0.59 -12.98 9.15
N PRO A 95 0.12 -14.12 9.67
CA PRO A 95 0.18 -15.37 8.92
C PRO A 95 -0.49 -15.22 7.55
N ILE A 96 0.22 -15.61 6.50
CA ILE A 96 -0.37 -15.81 5.17
C ILE A 96 -1.01 -17.19 5.18
N LEU A 97 -2.30 -17.26 4.90
CA LEU A 97 -2.98 -18.54 4.85
C LEU A 97 -2.52 -19.33 3.62
N PRO A 98 -2.32 -20.64 3.77
CA PRO A 98 -2.00 -21.53 2.66
C PRO A 98 -3.11 -21.49 1.59
N SER A 99 -2.74 -21.77 0.35
CA SER A 99 -3.67 -21.72 -0.79
C SER A 99 -4.68 -22.87 -0.79
N ASP A 100 -4.41 -23.97 -0.10
CA ASP A 100 -5.34 -25.07 0.03
C ASP A 100 -6.36 -24.84 1.15
N ILE A 101 -7.61 -25.23 0.88
CA ILE A 101 -8.75 -25.02 1.79
C ILE A 101 -8.56 -25.79 3.10
N GLN A 102 -8.01 -27.01 3.04
CA GLN A 102 -7.90 -27.91 4.19
C GLN A 102 -7.04 -27.29 5.29
N SER A 103 -5.83 -26.85 4.96
CA SER A 103 -4.89 -26.31 5.95
C SER A 103 -5.19 -24.85 6.35
N GLY A 104 -5.93 -24.12 5.51
CA GLY A 104 -6.42 -22.76 5.81
C GLY A 104 -7.71 -22.71 6.65
N THR A 105 -8.41 -23.83 6.83
CA THR A 105 -9.69 -23.88 7.53
C THR A 105 -9.54 -23.49 9.01
N ASN A 106 -10.44 -22.62 9.50
CA ASN A 106 -10.46 -22.11 10.87
C ASN A 106 -9.17 -21.38 11.32
N LYS A 107 -8.45 -20.76 10.38
CA LYS A 107 -7.24 -19.95 10.67
C LYS A 107 -7.49 -18.46 10.43
N LEU A 108 -6.80 -17.63 11.21
CA LEU A 108 -6.80 -16.18 11.03
C LEU A 108 -5.64 -15.76 10.13
N GLY A 109 -5.95 -15.13 9.02
CA GLY A 109 -4.94 -14.50 8.15
C GLY A 109 -4.76 -13.02 8.48
N LEU A 110 -5.01 -12.22 7.44
CA LEU A 110 -4.90 -10.78 7.44
C LEU A 110 -5.85 -10.13 8.44
N LYS A 111 -5.42 -9.00 8.98
CA LYS A 111 -6.17 -8.26 10.00
C LYS A 111 -6.12 -6.77 9.68
N ILE A 112 -7.27 -6.14 9.66
CA ILE A 112 -7.42 -4.69 9.47
C ILE A 112 -8.32 -4.14 10.55
N TYR A 113 -7.92 -3.02 11.15
CA TYR A 113 -8.78 -2.24 12.04
C TYR A 113 -9.29 -0.99 11.31
N ARG A 114 -10.60 -0.79 11.31
CA ARG A 114 -11.25 0.40 10.74
C ARG A 114 -11.53 1.41 11.85
N TYR A 115 -10.94 2.59 11.75
CA TYR A 115 -11.11 3.63 12.77
C TYR A 115 -12.41 4.41 12.67
N GLN A 116 -13.02 4.47 11.49
CA GLN A 116 -14.24 5.28 11.25
C GLN A 116 -14.06 6.77 11.56
N THR A 117 -12.82 7.25 11.56
CA THR A 117 -12.49 8.65 11.77
C THR A 117 -11.26 9.03 10.95
N CYS A 118 -11.13 10.32 10.65
CA CYS A 118 -10.00 10.93 9.96
C CYS A 118 -9.08 11.73 10.90
N TYR A 119 -9.46 11.85 12.17
CA TYR A 119 -8.85 12.76 13.14
C TYR A 119 -7.94 12.06 14.15
N TYR A 120 -7.84 10.74 14.11
CA TYR A 120 -7.05 9.99 15.07
C TYR A 120 -5.55 10.21 14.83
N GLY A 121 -4.85 10.71 15.86
CA GLY A 121 -3.52 11.31 15.78
C GLY A 121 -2.37 10.52 16.44
N SER A 122 -2.58 9.25 16.81
CA SER A 122 -1.52 8.41 17.42
C SER A 122 -0.85 7.49 16.39
N CYS A 123 -0.10 6.47 16.85
CA CYS A 123 0.63 5.47 16.06
C CYS A 123 -0.24 4.34 15.46
N GLY A 124 -1.49 4.68 15.20
CA GLY A 124 -2.37 4.13 14.18
C GLY A 124 -3.39 5.23 13.88
N PRO A 125 -4.12 5.26 12.75
CA PRO A 125 -4.06 4.44 11.51
C PRO A 125 -2.71 4.52 10.76
N ASN A 126 -2.40 3.53 9.91
CA ASN A 126 -1.25 3.55 8.99
C ASN A 126 -1.66 3.71 7.51
N TYR A 127 -2.97 3.75 7.21
CA TYR A 127 -3.51 4.17 5.92
C TYR A 127 -4.69 5.14 6.11
N CYS A 128 -4.76 6.13 5.23
CA CYS A 128 -5.85 7.07 5.11
C CYS A 128 -6.70 6.71 3.89
N CYS A 129 -8.02 6.63 4.06
CA CYS A 129 -8.94 6.48 2.94
C CYS A 129 -9.35 7.87 2.45
N CYS A 130 -8.74 8.28 1.34
CA CYS A 130 -9.00 9.54 0.68
C CYS A 130 -9.92 9.33 -0.53
N ARG A 131 -10.80 10.28 -0.83
CA ARG A 131 -11.63 10.28 -2.04
C ARG A 131 -11.70 11.65 -2.68
N SER A 132 -12.03 11.70 -3.96
CA SER A 132 -12.34 12.95 -4.66
C SER A 132 -13.50 13.70 -3.97
N LYS A 133 -13.35 15.02 -3.82
CA LYS A 133 -14.39 15.90 -3.27
C LYS A 133 -15.61 16.03 -4.18
#